data_AF-X1JSB1-F1
#
_entry.id   AF-X1JSB1-F1
#
_cell.length_a   1.000
_cell.length_b   1.000
_cell.length_c   1.000
_cell.angle_alpha   90.00
_cell.angle_beta   90.00
_cell.angle_gamma   90.00
#
_symmetry.space_group_name_H-M   'P 1'
#
loop_
_entity.id
_entity.type
_entity.pdbx_description
1 polymer ?
#
loop_
_entity_poly.entity_id
_entity_poly.type
_entity_poly.pdbx_seq_one_letter_code
_entity_poly.pdbx_strand_id
1 'polypeptide(L)'
;DKYKVIDISHTVVPGEDVDRPFAIQKALLQDKTFRYDILKTHSHVGTHVEVAAHFYEGGKSITDYPLEVFYGSGILFSIKERKVTDRICEREIGKEIREGDIVVLRNDTGIKLSKQKVYLEGDSKLPTLTPEAAQWLAEK
;
A
#
# COMPACT_ATOMS: atom_id res chain seq x y z
N ASP A 1 -17.73 18.33 14.14
CA ASP A 1 -16.28 18.10 13.94
C ASP A 1 -15.79 18.72 12.65
N LYS A 2 -14.62 19.37 12.66
CA LYS A 2 -14.02 20.08 11.51
C LYS A 2 -13.34 19.13 10.51
N TYR A 3 -13.02 17.91 10.94
CA TYR A 3 -12.30 16.90 10.15
C TYR A 3 -12.95 15.53 10.31
N LYS A 4 -12.75 14.67 9.31
CA LYS A 4 -13.22 13.28 9.29
C LYS A 4 -12.04 12.36 9.02
N VAL A 5 -11.92 11.29 9.80
CA VAL A 5 -10.98 10.20 9.52
C VAL A 5 -11.63 9.24 8.53
N ILE A 6 -10.91 8.90 7.47
CA ILE A 6 -11.34 7.93 6.45
C ILE A 6 -10.39 6.74 6.54
N ASP A 7 -10.94 5.55 6.81
CA ASP A 7 -10.17 4.32 6.76
C ASP A 7 -10.01 3.85 5.30
N ILE A 8 -8.76 3.63 4.89
CA ILE A 8 -8.38 3.12 3.57
C ILE A 8 -7.81 1.69 3.65
N SER A 9 -8.00 1.02 4.77
CA SER A 9 -7.46 -0.30 5.05
C SER A 9 -8.46 -1.41 4.73
N HIS A 10 -7.97 -2.55 4.27
CA HIS A 10 -8.78 -3.76 4.20
C HIS A 10 -8.74 -4.52 5.53
N THR A 11 -9.90 -5.01 5.98
CA THR A 11 -9.96 -5.95 7.10
C THR A 11 -9.24 -7.23 6.75
N VAL A 12 -8.23 -7.59 7.55
CA VAL A 12 -7.52 -8.87 7.46
C VAL A 12 -8.28 -9.92 8.27
N VAL A 13 -8.69 -11.00 7.61
CA VAL A 13 -9.35 -12.13 8.25
C VAL A 13 -8.35 -13.29 8.36
N PRO A 14 -8.06 -13.80 9.57
CA PRO A 14 -7.14 -14.91 9.74
C PRO A 14 -7.50 -16.13 8.89
N GLY A 15 -6.52 -16.66 8.16
CA GLY A 15 -6.68 -17.82 7.28
C GLY A 15 -7.46 -17.59 5.97
N GLU A 16 -7.84 -16.35 5.62
CA GLU A 16 -8.54 -16.05 4.35
C GLU A 16 -7.65 -16.26 3.12
N ASP A 17 -6.34 -15.98 3.25
CA ASP A 17 -5.35 -16.11 2.19
C ASP A 17 -4.27 -17.13 2.60
N VAL A 18 -4.15 -18.19 1.80
CA VAL A 18 -3.18 -19.29 2.04
C VAL A 18 -1.77 -18.93 1.59
N ASP A 19 -1.63 -18.06 0.59
CA ASP A 19 -0.36 -17.60 0.03
C ASP A 19 0.22 -16.46 0.86
N ARG A 20 -0.65 -15.64 1.48
CA ARG A 20 -0.30 -14.56 2.41
C ARG A 20 -0.86 -14.85 3.80
N PRO A 21 -0.27 -15.81 4.55
CA PRO A 21 -0.87 -16.32 5.76
C PRO A 21 -0.91 -15.27 6.86
N PHE A 22 -2.05 -15.17 7.54
CA PHE A 22 -2.17 -14.58 8.87
C PHE A 22 -2.89 -15.58 9.76
N ALA A 23 -2.13 -16.34 10.53
CA ALA A 23 -2.65 -17.38 11.42
C ALA A 23 -2.47 -16.94 12.86
N ILE A 24 -3.59 -16.82 13.58
CA ILE A 24 -3.60 -16.46 14.99
C ILE A 24 -4.35 -17.51 15.81
N GLN A 25 -3.95 -17.67 17.07
CA GLN A 25 -4.60 -18.57 18.01
C GLN A 25 -4.90 -17.85 19.31
N LYS A 26 -6.12 -18.02 19.82
CA LYS A 26 -6.50 -17.48 21.12
C LYS A 26 -5.71 -18.20 22.22
N ALA A 27 -5.08 -17.43 23.10
CA ALA A 27 -4.34 -17.90 24.26
C ALA A 27 -4.76 -17.11 25.51
N LEU A 28 -4.31 -17.55 26.68
CA LEU A 28 -4.53 -16.88 27.95
C LEU A 28 -3.20 -16.39 28.54
N LEU A 29 -3.23 -15.21 29.16
CA LEU A 29 -2.17 -14.74 30.04
C LEU A 29 -2.26 -15.42 31.42
N GLN A 30 -1.26 -15.20 32.27
CA GLN A 30 -1.19 -15.78 33.61
C GLN A 30 -2.39 -15.38 34.50
N ASP A 31 -2.93 -14.18 34.30
CA ASP A 31 -4.11 -13.66 35.00
C ASP A 31 -5.45 -14.09 34.38
N LYS A 32 -5.42 -15.00 33.39
CA LYS A 32 -6.57 -15.53 32.63
C LYS A 32 -7.24 -14.51 31.69
N THR A 33 -6.65 -13.34 31.45
CA THR A 33 -7.09 -12.47 30.35
C THR A 33 -6.69 -13.07 28.99
N PHE A 34 -7.45 -12.77 27.92
CA PHE A 34 -7.20 -13.37 26.61
C PHE A 34 -6.20 -12.54 25.79
N ARG A 35 -5.42 -13.24 24.97
CA ARG A 35 -4.58 -12.69 23.91
C ARG A 35 -4.68 -13.53 22.65
N TYR A 36 -4.05 -13.08 21.56
CA TYR A 36 -3.81 -13.90 20.37
C TYR A 36 -2.31 -14.07 20.14
N ASP A 37 -1.87 -15.31 19.98
CA ASP A 37 -0.52 -15.62 19.50
C ASP A 37 -0.53 -15.58 17.97
N ILE A 38 0.48 -14.96 17.36
CA ILE A 38 0.70 -14.98 15.92
C ILE A 38 1.53 -16.23 15.60
N LEU A 39 0.89 -17.24 15.01
CA LEU A 39 1.53 -18.52 14.70
C LEU A 39 2.32 -18.47 13.39
N LYS A 40 1.79 -17.73 12.41
CA LYS A 40 2.39 -17.54 11.09
C LYS A 40 1.91 -16.24 10.48
N THR A 41 2.83 -15.44 9.97
CA THR A 41 2.48 -14.21 9.26
C THR A 41 3.43 -13.94 8.10
N HIS A 42 3.10 -12.96 7.27
CA HIS A 42 3.90 -12.47 6.14
C HIS A 42 3.82 -10.94 6.13
N SER A 43 4.88 -10.23 5.71
CA SER A 43 4.87 -8.75 5.66
C SER A 43 3.86 -8.20 4.64
N HIS A 44 3.51 -9.00 3.64
CA HIS A 44 2.58 -8.60 2.57
C HIS A 44 1.15 -9.11 2.80
N VAL A 45 0.62 -8.96 4.01
CA VAL A 45 -0.78 -9.31 4.36
C VAL A 45 -1.64 -8.04 4.34
N GLY A 46 -2.73 -8.05 3.57
CA GLY A 46 -3.71 -6.95 3.55
C GLY A 46 -3.11 -5.61 3.09
N THR A 47 -3.59 -4.50 3.67
CA THR A 47 -2.99 -3.17 3.47
C THR A 47 -1.67 -3.11 4.25
N HIS A 48 -0.56 -2.98 3.55
CA HIS A 48 0.79 -3.05 4.11
C HIS A 48 1.72 -2.01 3.46
N VAL A 49 2.96 -1.95 3.93
CA VAL A 49 4.01 -1.05 3.43
C VAL A 49 5.13 -1.89 2.82
N GLU A 50 5.61 -1.46 1.66
CA GLU A 50 6.83 -1.98 1.03
C GLU A 50 7.99 -1.02 1.27
N VAL A 51 9.19 -1.57 1.45
CA VAL A 51 10.40 -0.78 1.71
C VAL A 51 11.53 -1.17 0.75
N ALA A 52 12.59 -0.37 0.68
CA ALA A 52 13.69 -0.57 -0.26
C ALA A 52 14.31 -1.99 -0.18
N ALA A 53 14.44 -2.55 1.02
CA ALA A 53 14.95 -3.91 1.23
C ALA A 53 14.14 -5.01 0.51
N HIS A 54 12.88 -4.74 0.13
CA HIS A 54 12.09 -5.68 -0.66
C HIS A 54 12.58 -5.80 -2.11
N PHE A 55 13.20 -4.75 -2.65
CA PHE A 55 13.51 -4.65 -4.08
C PHE A 55 14.98 -4.89 -4.41
N TYR A 56 15.90 -4.60 -3.51
CA TYR A 56 17.34 -4.75 -3.75
C TYR A 56 18.15 -4.94 -2.45
N GLU A 57 19.27 -5.65 -2.59
CA GLU A 57 20.22 -5.89 -1.51
C GLU A 57 20.81 -4.57 -0.98
N GLY A 58 20.91 -4.44 0.35
CA GLY A 58 21.36 -3.22 1.01
C GLY A 58 20.31 -2.10 1.10
N GLY A 59 19.09 -2.31 0.61
CA GLY A 59 17.98 -1.39 0.83
C GLY A 59 17.63 -1.25 2.31
N LYS A 60 17.11 -0.07 2.69
CA LYS A 60 16.63 0.19 4.07
C LYS A 60 15.48 -0.75 4.44
N SER A 61 15.56 -1.30 5.65
CA SER A 61 14.48 -2.06 6.31
C SER A 61 13.45 -1.10 6.91
N ILE A 62 12.27 -1.62 7.26
CA ILE A 62 11.17 -0.83 7.84
C ILE A 62 11.57 -0.06 9.11
N THR A 63 12.49 -0.61 9.89
CA THR A 63 12.99 0.01 11.13
C THR A 63 14.00 1.13 10.89
N ASP A 64 14.51 1.28 9.66
CA ASP A 64 15.54 2.26 9.31
C ASP A 64 14.95 3.58 8.81
N TYR A 65 13.63 3.64 8.61
CA TYR A 65 12.93 4.84 8.19
C TYR A 65 12.46 5.65 9.40
N PRO A 66 12.61 6.98 9.39
CA PRO A 66 12.02 7.84 10.41
C PRO A 66 10.49 7.87 10.22
N LEU A 67 9.71 8.04 11.30
CA LEU A 67 8.25 7.90 11.24
C LEU A 67 7.58 8.89 10.29
N GLU A 68 8.20 10.05 10.08
CA GLU A 68 7.77 11.15 9.22
C GLU A 68 7.56 10.73 7.76
N VAL A 69 8.15 9.61 7.30
CA VAL A 69 7.89 9.12 5.93
C VAL A 69 6.52 8.45 5.78
N PHE A 70 5.87 8.09 6.89
CA PHE A 70 4.59 7.34 6.88
C PHE A 70 3.37 8.22 7.17
N TYR A 71 3.57 9.53 7.40
CA TYR A 71 2.47 10.46 7.61
C TYR A 71 2.82 11.85 7.06
N GLY A 72 1.83 12.54 6.52
CA GLY A 72 2.03 13.86 5.96
C GLY A 72 0.84 14.35 5.17
N SER A 73 1.05 15.46 4.46
CA SER A 73 0.14 15.89 3.40
C SER A 73 0.08 14.82 2.32
N GLY A 74 -1.07 14.67 1.67
CA GLY A 74 -1.22 13.73 0.58
C GLY A 74 -2.10 14.27 -0.52
N ILE A 75 -1.84 13.79 -1.73
CA ILE A 75 -2.60 14.12 -2.93
C ILE A 75 -3.24 12.86 -3.49
N LEU A 76 -4.54 12.95 -3.82
CA LEU A 76 -5.27 11.85 -4.41
C LEU A 76 -5.15 11.92 -5.94
N PHE A 77 -4.38 11.01 -6.53
CA PHE A 77 -4.20 10.93 -7.97
C PHE A 77 -5.10 9.83 -8.54
N SER A 78 -6.20 10.24 -9.20
CA SER A 78 -7.13 9.31 -9.85
C SER A 78 -6.66 8.90 -11.24
N ILE A 79 -6.30 7.63 -11.40
CA ILE A 79 -5.77 7.05 -12.64
C ILE A 79 -6.90 6.47 -13.47
N LYS A 80 -7.03 6.92 -14.73
CA LYS A 80 -7.98 6.35 -15.71
C LYS A 80 -7.26 5.58 -16.82
N GLU A 81 -5.96 5.77 -16.93
CA GLU A 81 -5.10 5.16 -17.93
C GLU A 81 -4.59 3.79 -17.49
N ARG A 82 -4.36 2.91 -18.46
CA ARG A 82 -3.75 1.59 -18.23
C ARG A 82 -2.24 1.69 -17.97
N LYS A 83 -1.59 2.67 -18.58
CA LYS A 83 -0.17 2.94 -18.47
C LYS A 83 -0.02 4.43 -18.16
N VAL A 84 0.44 4.72 -16.96
CA VAL A 84 0.57 6.08 -16.43
C VAL A 84 2.00 6.55 -16.69
N THR A 85 2.14 7.62 -17.47
CA THR A 85 3.43 8.22 -17.86
C THR A 85 3.68 9.50 -17.06
N ASP A 86 4.93 9.96 -17.03
CA ASP A 86 5.35 11.28 -16.54
C ASP A 86 4.45 12.43 -17.06
N ARG A 87 4.12 12.42 -18.36
CA ARG A 87 3.23 13.43 -18.96
C ARG A 87 1.82 13.42 -18.38
N ILE A 88 1.31 12.25 -17.98
CA ILE A 88 0.01 12.13 -17.32
C ILE A 88 0.13 12.67 -15.89
N CYS A 89 1.19 12.30 -15.16
CA CYS A 89 1.44 12.84 -13.82
C CYS A 89 1.52 14.38 -13.82
N GLU A 90 2.32 14.96 -14.72
CA GLU A 90 2.46 16.41 -14.87
C GLU A 90 1.12 17.08 -15.19
N ARG A 91 0.35 16.52 -16.13
CA ARG A 91 -0.96 17.04 -16.52
C ARG A 91 -1.97 17.02 -15.38
N GLU A 92 -2.03 15.92 -14.63
CA GLU A 92 -3.09 15.68 -13.65
C GLU A 92 -2.78 16.30 -12.28
N ILE A 93 -1.54 16.23 -11.82
CA ILE A 93 -1.17 16.66 -10.46
C ILE A 93 0.02 17.62 -10.38
N GLY A 94 0.70 17.91 -11.50
CA GLY A 94 1.95 18.68 -11.51
C GLY A 94 1.88 20.10 -10.93
N LYS A 95 0.68 20.71 -10.93
CA LYS A 95 0.45 22.04 -10.34
C LYS A 95 0.14 22.03 -8.84
N GLU A 96 -0.21 20.87 -8.30
CA GLU A 96 -0.74 20.73 -6.94
C GLU A 96 0.23 19.97 -6.02
N ILE A 97 0.95 18.97 -6.56
CA ILE A 97 1.95 18.18 -5.83
C ILE A 97 3.07 19.06 -5.29
N ARG A 98 3.54 18.72 -4.09
CA ARG A 98 4.67 19.36 -3.41
C ARG A 98 5.64 18.31 -2.89
N GLU A 99 6.87 18.74 -2.69
CA GLU A 99 7.91 17.91 -2.07
C GLU A 99 7.42 17.35 -0.73
N GLY A 100 7.50 16.03 -0.59
CA GLY A 100 7.07 15.30 0.61
C GLY A 100 5.59 14.92 0.64
N ASP A 101 4.79 15.25 -0.37
CA ASP A 101 3.40 14.77 -0.44
C ASP A 101 3.33 13.25 -0.63
N ILE A 102 2.45 12.59 0.12
CA ILE A 102 2.08 11.19 -0.07
C ILE A 102 1.09 11.09 -1.24
N VAL A 103 1.53 10.50 -2.34
CA VAL A 103 0.68 10.32 -3.54
C VAL A 103 -0.16 9.05 -3.39
N VAL A 104 -1.47 9.21 -3.21
CA VAL A 104 -2.43 8.11 -3.17
C VAL A 104 -2.95 7.84 -4.57
N LEU A 105 -2.50 6.74 -5.18
CA LEU A 105 -2.92 6.31 -6.52
C LEU A 105 -4.28 5.59 -6.45
N ARG A 106 -5.34 6.28 -6.88
CA ARG A 106 -6.68 5.68 -6.98
C ARG A 106 -6.87 5.10 -8.37
N ASN A 107 -7.06 3.78 -8.45
CA ASN A 107 -7.49 3.14 -9.69
C ASN A 107 -8.95 3.51 -10.02
N ASP A 108 -9.15 4.38 -11.01
CA ASP A 108 -10.44 4.84 -11.51
C ASP A 108 -10.71 4.36 -12.95
N THR A 109 -10.06 3.27 -13.37
CA THR A 109 -10.24 2.66 -14.70
C THR A 109 -11.57 1.92 -14.88
N GLY A 110 -12.40 1.84 -13.83
CA GLY A 110 -13.61 1.03 -13.80
C GLY A 110 -13.38 -0.48 -13.65
N ILE A 111 -12.13 -0.92 -13.57
CA ILE A 111 -11.76 -2.33 -13.41
C ILE A 111 -12.07 -2.78 -11.98
N LYS A 112 -12.95 -3.76 -11.85
CA LYS A 112 -13.27 -4.42 -10.59
C LYS A 112 -12.61 -5.79 -10.55
N LEU A 113 -11.65 -5.97 -9.65
CA LEU A 113 -11.06 -7.28 -9.35
C LEU A 113 -11.61 -7.81 -8.02
N SER A 114 -11.80 -9.12 -7.93
CA SER A 114 -11.97 -9.76 -6.62
C SER A 114 -10.66 -9.66 -5.84
N LYS A 115 -10.72 -9.71 -4.49
CA LYS A 115 -9.52 -9.73 -3.63
C LYS A 115 -8.46 -10.71 -4.16
N GLN A 116 -8.86 -11.94 -4.44
CA GLN A 116 -7.99 -13.00 -4.98
C GLN A 116 -7.34 -12.63 -6.32
N LYS A 117 -8.05 -11.93 -7.22
CA LYS A 117 -7.49 -11.50 -8.52
C LYS A 117 -6.54 -10.31 -8.41
N VAL A 118 -6.65 -9.49 -7.36
CA VAL A 118 -5.66 -8.44 -7.08
C VAL A 118 -4.32 -9.06 -6.69
N TYR A 119 -4.34 -10.16 -5.95
CA TYR A 119 -3.12 -10.85 -5.48
C TYR A 119 -2.45 -11.73 -6.55
N LEU A 120 -3.08 -11.95 -7.71
CA LEU A 120 -2.48 -12.67 -8.84
C LEU A 120 -1.74 -11.69 -9.75
N GLU A 121 -0.44 -11.50 -9.47
CA GLU A 121 0.43 -10.50 -10.12
C GLU A 121 0.56 -10.66 -11.64
N GLY A 122 0.42 -11.88 -12.17
CA GLY A 122 0.72 -12.20 -13.58
C GLY A 122 -0.36 -11.86 -14.62
N ASP A 123 -1.62 -11.70 -14.22
CA ASP A 123 -2.77 -11.52 -15.14
C ASP A 123 -3.58 -10.25 -14.83
N SER A 124 -3.10 -9.45 -13.89
CA SER A 124 -3.80 -8.26 -13.46
C SER A 124 -3.76 -7.23 -14.60
N LYS A 125 -4.91 -7.04 -15.25
CA LYS A 125 -5.16 -5.83 -16.04
C LYS A 125 -5.30 -4.67 -15.05
N LEU A 126 -4.28 -4.33 -14.27
CA LEU A 126 -4.26 -3.14 -13.43
C LEU A 126 -3.43 -2.03 -14.09
N PRO A 127 -3.69 -0.76 -13.76
CA PRO A 127 -2.83 0.34 -14.18
C PRO A 127 -1.39 0.16 -13.69
N THR A 128 -0.42 0.56 -14.49
CA THR A 128 0.99 0.57 -14.10
C THR A 128 1.63 1.93 -14.35
N LEU A 129 2.59 2.30 -13.51
CA LEU A 129 3.48 3.44 -13.74
C LEU A 129 4.58 3.02 -14.72
N THR A 130 4.98 3.93 -15.61
CA THR A 130 6.24 3.77 -16.33
C THR A 130 7.43 4.13 -15.44
N PRO A 131 8.66 3.68 -15.76
CA PRO A 131 9.85 4.11 -15.05
C PRO A 131 9.99 5.64 -14.99
N GLU A 132 9.68 6.33 -16.08
CA GLU A 132 9.72 7.80 -16.16
C GLU A 132 8.68 8.45 -15.25
N ALA A 133 7.49 7.85 -15.12
CA ALA A 133 6.47 8.33 -14.19
C ALA A 133 6.92 8.15 -12.73
N ALA A 134 7.54 7.01 -12.41
CA ALA A 134 8.07 6.75 -11.07
C ALA A 134 9.21 7.71 -10.73
N GLN A 135 10.12 7.98 -11.67
CA GLN A 135 11.18 8.96 -11.50
C GLN A 135 10.63 10.37 -11.31
N TRP A 136 9.67 10.79 -12.15
CA TRP A 136 9.03 12.09 -12.02
C TRP A 136 8.38 12.26 -10.63
N LEU A 137 7.70 11.24 -10.12
CA LEU A 137 7.09 11.28 -8.78
C LEU A 137 8.13 11.38 -7.66
N ALA A 138 9.29 10.74 -7.82
CA ALA A 138 10.36 10.76 -6.82
C ALA A 138 11.14 12.08 -6.80
N GLU A 139 11.12 12.84 -7.90
CA GLU A 139 11.82 14.13 -8.05
C GLU A 139 10.97 15.34 -7.63
N LYS A 140 9.69 15.15 -7.31
CA LYS A 140 8.75 16.22 -6.92
C LYS A 140 8.64 16.39 -5.42
#